data_AF-A0AAE0VKZ1-F1
#
_entry.id   AF-A0AAE0VKZ1-F1
#
_cell.length_a   1.000
_cell.length_b   1.000
_cell.length_c   1.000
_cell.angle_alpha   90.00
_cell.angle_beta   90.00
_cell.angle_gamma   90.00
#
_symmetry.space_group_name_H-M   'P 1'
#
loop_
_entity.id
_entity.type
_entity.pdbx_description
1 polymer ?
#
loop_
_entity_poly.entity_id
_entity_poly.type
_entity_poly.pdbx_seq_one_letter_code
_entity_poly.pdbx_strand_id
1 'polypeptide(L)' 'MMSWCIFFLTFVLLASSVNIRPKKLTGCPDGSHEVHCKTNPCEVTDCPAYPEANCVPNYCQGCNAVFFVDGKEVDCNEKK' A
#
# COMPACT_ATOMS: atom_id res chain seq x y z
N MET A 1 42.56 17.02 -28.68
CA MET A 1 42.20 15.83 -27.86
C MET A 1 42.16 16.21 -26.37
N MET A 2 41.25 17.10 -25.93
CA MET A 2 41.14 17.46 -24.49
C MET A 2 39.71 17.86 -24.05
N SER A 3 38.70 17.76 -24.92
CA SER A 3 37.35 18.31 -24.63
C SER A 3 36.30 17.24 -24.30
N TRP A 4 36.71 16.00 -23.99
CA TRP A 4 35.76 14.94 -23.57
C TRP A 4 35.70 14.78 -22.04
N CYS A 5 36.79 15.08 -21.31
CA CYS A 5 36.83 14.98 -19.85
C CYS A 5 35.90 15.98 -19.15
N ILE A 6 35.69 17.15 -19.74
CA ILE A 6 34.88 18.23 -19.14
C ILE A 6 33.39 17.87 -19.15
N PHE A 7 32.91 17.17 -20.19
CA PHE A 7 31.51 16.74 -20.29
C PHE A 7 31.15 15.62 -19.30
N PHE A 8 32.08 14.73 -18.98
CA PHE A 8 31.84 13.66 -18.00
C PHE A 8 31.85 14.19 -16.56
N LEU A 9 32.67 15.20 -16.26
CA LEU A 9 32.75 15.81 -14.93
C LEU A 9 31.50 16.61 -14.56
N THR A 10 30.85 17.27 -15.53
CA THR A 10 29.60 18.00 -15.30
C THR A 10 28.41 17.06 -15.08
N PHE A 11 28.38 15.90 -15.74
CA PHE A 11 27.33 14.89 -15.58
C PHE A 11 27.35 14.24 -14.18
N VAL A 12 28.55 14.03 -13.62
CA VAL A 12 28.72 13.41 -12.29
C VAL A 12 28.32 14.37 -11.16
N LEU A 13 28.54 15.69 -11.31
CA LEU A 13 28.18 16.67 -10.28
C LEU A 13 26.67 16.91 -10.15
N LEU A 14 25.88 16.66 -11.20
CA LEU A 14 24.42 16.81 -11.15
C LEU A 14 23.71 15.58 -10.56
N ALA A 15 24.39 14.44 -10.40
CA ALA A 15 23.78 13.21 -9.88
C ALA A 15 23.73 13.14 -8.33
N SER A 16 24.36 14.09 -7.61
CA SER A 16 24.65 13.97 -6.18
C SER A 16 23.57 14.48 -5.21
N SER A 17 22.29 14.44 -5.55
CA SER A 17 21.24 14.93 -4.62
C SER A 17 19.97 14.09 -4.52
N VAL A 18 20.00 12.82 -4.94
CA VAL A 18 18.87 11.91 -4.66
C VAL A 18 18.90 11.52 -3.18
N ASN A 19 18.33 12.38 -2.33
CA ASN A 19 18.01 12.08 -0.94
C ASN A 19 16.84 11.09 -0.90
N ILE A 20 17.13 9.79 -1.00
CA ILE A 20 16.14 8.76 -0.68
C ILE A 20 16.04 8.71 0.85
N ARG A 21 15.26 9.63 1.43
CA ARG A 21 14.78 9.44 2.79
C ARG A 21 13.69 8.38 2.73
N PRO A 22 13.88 7.17 3.29
CA PRO A 22 12.76 6.26 3.47
C PRO A 22 11.79 6.98 4.41
N LYS A 23 10.66 7.44 3.88
CA LYS A 23 9.56 7.90 4.72
C LYS A 23 9.21 6.70 5.59
N LYS A 24 9.40 6.83 6.90
CA LYS A 24 8.75 5.96 7.87
C LYS A 24 7.26 6.05 7.59
N LEU A 25 6.67 5.02 6.98
CA LEU A 25 5.24 4.95 6.69
C LEU A 25 4.49 4.77 8.01
N THR A 26 4.30 5.86 8.74
CA THR A 26 3.17 5.97 9.66
C THR A 26 1.94 6.17 8.78
N GLY A 27 1.34 5.05 8.36
CA GLY A 27 0.25 5.01 7.38
C GLY A 27 0.30 3.74 6.53
N CYS A 28 -0.59 3.67 5.56
CA CYS A 28 -0.75 2.53 4.66
C CYS A 28 0.55 2.12 3.94
N PRO A 29 0.80 0.80 3.74
CA PRO A 29 2.05 0.28 3.20
C PRO A 29 2.40 0.81 1.79
N ASP A 30 1.39 1.17 1.00
CA ASP A 30 1.58 1.74 -0.34
C ASP A 30 1.80 3.27 -0.33
N GLY A 31 1.87 3.89 0.85
CA GLY A 31 1.97 5.33 1.03
C GLY A 31 0.66 6.07 0.78
N SER A 32 -0.45 5.34 0.63
CA SER A 32 -1.80 5.91 0.55
C SER A 32 -2.24 6.53 1.88
N HIS A 33 -3.29 7.36 1.81
CA HIS A 33 -3.87 7.97 3.00
C HIS A 33 -4.83 7.00 3.69
N GLU A 34 -4.83 7.04 5.01
CA GLU A 34 -5.82 6.36 5.84
C GLU A 34 -7.10 7.17 5.89
N VAL A 35 -8.24 6.48 5.83
CA VAL A 35 -9.57 7.08 5.92
C VAL A 35 -10.16 6.77 7.28
N HIS A 36 -10.64 7.81 7.99
CA HIS A 36 -11.39 7.64 9.23
C HIS A 36 -12.85 7.33 8.93
N CYS A 37 -13.21 6.05 9.03
CA CYS A 37 -14.57 5.57 8.88
C CYS A 37 -15.40 5.85 10.13
N LYS A 38 -16.70 6.13 9.95
CA LYS A 38 -17.63 6.32 11.07
C LYS A 38 -17.92 5.02 11.83
N THR A 39 -17.88 3.90 11.12
CA THR A 39 -18.14 2.56 11.63
C THR A 39 -17.07 1.60 11.11
N ASN A 40 -16.78 0.55 11.86
CA ASN A 40 -15.86 -0.50 11.46
C ASN A 40 -16.43 -1.25 10.23
N PRO A 41 -15.68 -1.36 9.12
CA PRO A 41 -16.16 -2.06 7.92
C PRO A 41 -16.50 -3.54 8.17
N CYS A 42 -15.86 -4.20 9.14
CA CYS A 42 -16.17 -5.57 9.53
C CYS A 42 -17.49 -5.73 10.32
N GLU A 43 -18.08 -4.64 10.81
CA GLU A 43 -19.39 -4.68 11.49
C GLU A 43 -20.56 -4.49 10.53
N VAL A 44 -20.29 -3.97 9.33
CA VAL A 44 -21.30 -3.61 8.32
C VAL A 44 -21.19 -4.47 7.05
N THR A 45 -20.15 -5.29 6.95
CA THR A 45 -19.87 -6.13 5.78
C THR A 45 -19.71 -7.57 6.26
N ASP A 46 -20.47 -8.48 5.64
CA ASP A 46 -20.41 -9.91 5.89
C ASP A 46 -19.97 -10.66 4.62
N CYS A 47 -19.34 -11.82 4.83
CA CYS A 47 -18.88 -12.71 3.77
C CYS A 47 -19.66 -14.05 3.80
N PRO A 48 -20.89 -14.11 3.24
CA PRO A 48 -21.72 -15.31 3.35
C PRO A 48 -21.15 -16.54 2.61
N ALA A 49 -20.23 -16.33 1.66
CA ALA A 49 -19.49 -17.40 0.99
C ALA A 49 -18.51 -18.14 1.93
N TYR A 50 -18.01 -17.44 2.95
CA TYR A 50 -17.03 -17.93 3.93
C TYR A 50 -17.41 -17.45 5.34
N PRO A 51 -18.44 -18.06 5.97
CA PRO A 51 -18.91 -17.64 7.29
C PRO A 51 -17.86 -17.83 8.40
N GLU A 52 -16.86 -18.68 8.19
CA GLU A 52 -15.73 -18.90 9.09
C GLU A 52 -14.56 -17.93 8.86
N ALA A 53 -14.64 -17.02 7.88
CA ALA A 53 -13.55 -16.11 7.57
C ALA A 53 -13.33 -15.08 8.69
N ASN A 54 -12.06 -14.80 8.98
CA ASN A 54 -11.65 -13.72 9.86
C ASN A 54 -11.68 -12.40 9.08
N CYS A 55 -12.48 -11.45 9.53
CA CYS A 55 -12.51 -10.10 8.95
C CYS A 55 -11.42 -9.21 9.56
N VAL A 56 -10.68 -8.52 8.69
CA VAL A 56 -9.69 -7.50 9.06
C VAL A 56 -10.08 -6.18 8.40
N PRO A 57 -10.27 -5.10 9.18
CA PRO A 57 -10.59 -3.80 8.62
C PRO A 57 -9.35 -3.18 7.97
N ASN A 58 -9.51 -2.70 6.74
CA ASN A 58 -8.50 -1.99 5.97
C ASN A 58 -8.98 -0.57 5.67
N TYR A 59 -8.37 0.40 6.35
CA TYR A 59 -8.68 1.83 6.25
C TYR A 59 -7.89 2.55 5.15
N CYS A 60 -7.08 1.81 4.38
CA CYS A 60 -6.27 2.37 3.32
C CYS A 60 -7.10 2.59 2.06
N GLN A 61 -7.06 3.82 1.56
CA GLN A 61 -7.83 4.26 0.38
C GLN A 61 -9.37 4.17 0.53
N GLY A 62 -9.89 3.77 1.70
CA GLY A 62 -11.33 3.62 1.94
C GLY A 62 -11.64 2.79 3.19
N CYS A 63 -12.92 2.49 3.39
CA CYS A 63 -13.43 1.65 4.48
C CYS A 63 -13.65 0.22 3.96
N ASN A 64 -12.60 -0.58 3.93
CA ASN A 64 -12.65 -1.91 3.30
C ASN A 64 -12.66 -3.01 4.37
N ALA A 65 -13.45 -4.05 4.16
CA ALA A 65 -13.42 -5.28 4.95
C ALA A 65 -12.70 -6.36 4.13
N VAL A 66 -11.61 -6.89 4.65
CA VAL A 66 -10.82 -7.96 4.00
C VAL A 66 -11.01 -9.24 4.79
N PHE A 67 -11.36 -10.33 4.11
CA PHE A 67 -11.72 -11.60 4.75
C PHE A 67 -10.63 -12.65 4.52
N PHE A 68 -10.29 -13.40 5.57
CA PHE A 68 -9.23 -14.40 5.54
C PHE A 68 -9.70 -15.76 6.07
N VAL A 69 -9.46 -16.83 5.31
CA VAL A 69 -9.64 -18.22 5.75
C VAL A 69 -8.27 -18.88 5.79
N ASP A 70 -7.89 -19.45 6.93
CA ASP A 70 -6.56 -20.06 7.16
C ASP A 70 -5.38 -19.15 6.76
N GLY A 71 -5.52 -17.84 6.97
CA GLY A 71 -4.51 -16.83 6.65
C GLY A 71 -4.42 -16.47 5.16
N LYS A 72 -5.33 -16.95 4.31
CA LYS A 72 -5.45 -16.57 2.90
C LYS A 72 -6.63 -15.65 2.67
N GLU A 73 -6.41 -14.57 1.94
CA GLU A 73 -7.49 -13.66 1.54
C GLU A 73 -8.48 -14.39 0.62
N VAL A 74 -9.77 -14.21 0.88
CA VAL A 74 -10.86 -14.80 0.10
C VAL A 74 -11.74 -13.70 -0.49
N ASP A 75 -12.24 -13.92 -1.70
CA ASP A 75 -13.21 -13.02 -2.33
C ASP A 75 -14.63 -13.50 -2.00
N CYS A 76 -15.39 -12.63 -1.33
CA CYS A 76 -16.78 -12.90 -0.95
C CYS A 76 -17.76 -12.82 -2.12
N ASN A 77 -17.33 -12.34 -3.29
CA ASN A 77 -18.12 -12.24 -4.51
C ASN A 77 -17.98 -13.47 -5.43
N GLU A 78 -16.99 -14.31 -5.18
CA GLU A 78 -16.84 -15.60 -5.86
C GLU A 78 -18.00 -16.51 -5.41
N LYS A 79 -19.09 -16.50 -6.18
CA LYS A 79 -20.20 -17.42 -5.98
C LYS A 79 -19.69 -18.85 -6.18
N LYS A 80 -19.62 -19.61 -5.10
CA LYS A 80 -19.34 -21.05 -5.14
C LYS A 80 -20.43 -21.82 -5.88
#